data_AF-A0A2A5Y3H6-F1
#
_entry.id   AF-A0A2A5Y3H6-F1
#
_cell.length_a   1.000
_cell.length_b   1.000
_cell.length_c   1.000
_cell.angle_alpha   90.00
_cell.angle_beta   90.00
_cell.angle_gamma   90.00
#
_symmetry.space_group_name_H-M   'P 1'
#
loop_
_entity.id
_entity.type
_entity.pdbx_description
1 polymer ?
#
loop_
_entity_poly.entity_id
_entity_poly.type
_entity_poly.pdbx_seq_one_letter_code
_entity_poly.pdbx_strand_id
1 'polypeptide(L)' 'FVEKNKNTKPHVDLKGYIFGQLVRTGILKSHIVMDTGCTFNDENNFYSYRREAKKAGRMAAVIKLNIIG' A
#
# COMPACT_ATOMS: atom_id res chain seq x y z
N PHE A 1 9.63 -2.31 -9.78
CA PHE A 1 8.78 -2.95 -8.74
C PHE A 1 9.57 -3.91 -7.86
N VAL A 2 10.55 -4.64 -8.40
CA VAL A 2 11.39 -5.52 -7.58
C VAL A 2 12.82 -5.01 -7.64
N GLU A 3 13.36 -4.57 -6.51
CA GLU A 3 14.78 -4.25 -6.38
C GLU A 3 15.54 -5.54 -6.11
N LYS A 4 16.48 -5.87 -7.01
CA LYS A 4 17.29 -7.09 -6.94
C LYS A 4 18.74 -6.70 -6.67
N ASN A 5 19.24 -6.99 -5.48
CA ASN A 5 20.67 -7.04 -5.21
C ASN A 5 21.11 -8.51 -5.15
N LYS A 6 22.19 -8.87 -5.87
CA LYS A 6 22.78 -10.22 -5.80
C LYS A 6 23.04 -10.55 -4.33
N ASN A 7 22.55 -11.70 -3.87
CA ASN A 7 22.66 -12.23 -2.51
C ASN A 7 21.70 -11.66 -1.43
N THR A 8 20.71 -10.86 -1.80
CA THR A 8 19.66 -10.42 -0.85
C THR A 8 18.27 -10.81 -1.33
N LYS A 9 17.35 -11.04 -0.39
CA LYS A 9 15.93 -11.20 -0.75
C LYS A 9 15.46 -9.90 -1.40
N PRO A 10 14.75 -9.98 -2.53
CA PRO A 10 14.33 -8.80 -3.25
C PRO A 10 13.36 -7.94 -2.43
N HIS A 11 13.49 -6.62 -2.55
CA HIS A 11 12.50 -5.67 -2.05
C HIS A 11 11.41 -5.48 -3.10
N VAL A 12 10.15 -5.53 -2.68
CA VAL A 12 8.98 -5.40 -3.56
C VAL A 12 8.25 -4.10 -3.23
N ASP A 13 8.20 -3.20 -4.20
CA ASP A 13 7.35 -2.02 -4.18
C ASP A 13 5.93 -2.38 -4.64
N LEU A 14 5.08 -2.71 -3.67
CA LEU A 14 3.68 -3.07 -3.90
C LEU A 14 2.84 -1.88 -4.36
N LYS A 15 3.08 -0.68 -3.81
CA LYS A 15 2.32 0.54 -4.15
C LYS A 15 2.58 0.93 -5.61
N GLY A 16 3.85 0.97 -6.02
CA GLY A 16 4.21 1.24 -7.41
C GLY A 16 3.70 0.16 -8.37
N TYR A 17 3.70 -1.12 -7.97
CA TYR A 17 3.14 -2.19 -8.80
C TYR A 17 1.65 -1.98 -9.10
N ILE A 18 0.86 -1.68 -8.06
CA ILE A 18 -0.58 -1.39 -8.19
C ILE A 18 -0.81 -0.10 -9.00
N PHE A 19 -0.05 0.97 -8.71
CA PHE A 19 -0.10 2.21 -9.50
C PHE A 19 0.09 1.93 -11.00
N GLY A 20 1.12 1.14 -11.34
CA GLY A 20 1.38 0.74 -12.72
C GLY A 20 0.25 -0.09 -13.34
N GLN A 21 -0.41 -0.95 -12.56
CA GLN A 21 -1.60 -1.68 -13.02
C GLN A 21 -2.76 -0.74 -13.31
N LEU A 22 -3.09 0.19 -12.41
CA LEU A 22 -4.18 1.17 -12.59
C LEU A 22 -3.96 2.07 -13.81
N VAL A 23 -2.72 2.51 -14.05
CA VAL A 23 -2.40 3.28 -15.26
C VAL A 23 -2.59 2.43 -16.52
N ARG A 24 -2.19 1.15 -16.51
CA ARG A 24 -2.38 0.24 -17.65
C ARG A 24 -3.85 -0.06 -17.95
N THR A 25 -4.74 0.06 -16.97
CA THR A 25 -6.20 -0.06 -17.20
C THR A 25 -6.84 1.23 -17.72
N GLY A 26 -6.05 2.29 -17.96
CA GLY A 26 -6.52 3.56 -18.52
C GLY A 26 -6.83 4.65 -17.49
N ILE A 27 -6.55 4.43 -16.20
CA ILE A 27 -6.72 5.49 -15.19
C ILE A 27 -5.59 6.53 -15.35
N LEU A 28 -5.96 7.80 -15.50
CA LEU A 28 -5.00 8.89 -15.59
C LEU A 28 -4.16 8.99 -14.31
N LYS A 29 -2.85 9.18 -14.45
CA LYS A 29 -1.93 9.33 -13.31
C LYS A 29 -2.38 10.44 -12.35
N SER A 30 -2.94 11.54 -12.89
CA SER A 30 -3.47 12.66 -12.12
C SER A 30 -4.69 12.33 -11.25
N HIS A 31 -5.36 11.20 -11.51
CA HIS A 31 -6.50 10.72 -10.73
C HIS A 31 -6.11 9.67 -9.68
N ILE A 32 -4.81 9.37 -9.52
CA ILE A 32 -4.32 8.40 -8.56
C ILE A 32 -3.54 9.15 -7.47
N VAL A 33 -4.06 9.13 -6.25
CA VAL A 33 -3.34 9.62 -5.07
C VAL A 33 -2.67 8.43 -4.39
N MET A 34 -1.35 8.48 -4.27
CA MET A 34 -0.59 7.50 -3.49
C MET A 34 -0.34 8.03 -2.08
N ASP A 35 -0.87 7.33 -1.10
CA ASP A 35 -0.51 7.51 0.30
C ASP A 35 1.01 7.24 0.51
N THR A 36 1.66 8.01 1.38
CA THR A 36 3.10 7.86 1.71
C THR A 36 3.35 6.96 2.92
N GLY A 37 2.30 6.55 3.65
CA GLY A 37 2.42 5.69 4.83
C GLY A 37 3.04 4.32 4.54
N CYS A 38 3.84 3.80 5.48
CA CYS A 38 4.36 2.44 5.42
C CYS A 38 3.98 1.72 6.71
N THR A 39 3.12 0.69 6.59
CA THR A 39 2.59 -0.02 7.77
C THR A 39 3.70 -0.61 8.63
N PHE A 40 4.84 -1.01 8.04
CA PHE A 40 5.98 -1.54 8.77
C PHE A 40 6.79 -0.46 9.51
N ASN A 41 7.01 0.71 8.90
CA ASN A 41 7.85 1.76 9.49
C ASN A 41 7.10 2.66 10.48
N ASP A 42 5.79 2.84 10.31
CA ASP A 42 4.97 3.71 11.16
C ASP A 42 4.14 2.88 12.13
N GLU A 43 4.75 2.55 13.27
CA GLU A 43 4.12 1.75 14.33
C GLU A 43 3.08 2.50 15.16
N ASN A 44 3.12 3.83 15.14
CA ASN A 44 2.19 4.65 15.92
C ASN A 44 0.81 4.73 15.25
N ASN A 45 0.75 4.62 13.92
CA ASN A 45 -0.49 4.76 13.17
C ASN A 45 -1.02 3.46 12.54
N PHE A 46 -0.20 2.41 12.41
CA PHE A 46 -0.58 1.18 11.72
C PHE A 46 -0.14 -0.09 12.44
N TYR A 47 -1.02 -1.10 12.51
CA TYR A 47 -0.58 -2.48 12.74
C TYR A 47 0.19 -3.02 11.53
N SER A 48 1.13 -3.95 11.77
CA SER A 48 1.89 -4.59 10.69
C SER A 48 2.19 -6.04 10.98
N TYR A 49 1.61 -6.91 10.16
CA TYR A 49 1.89 -8.35 10.26
C TYR A 49 3.38 -8.67 10.06
N ARG A 50 4.09 -7.91 9.22
CA ARG A 50 5.54 -8.12 9.03
C ARG A 50 6.34 -7.78 10.29
N ARG A 51 5.89 -6.81 11.09
CA ARG A 51 6.54 -6.38 12.33
C ARG A 51 6.10 -7.23 13.53
N GLU A 52 4.81 -7.50 13.66
CA GLU A 52 4.18 -8.03 14.90
C GLU A 52 3.71 -9.49 14.77
N ALA A 53 3.78 -10.07 13.57
CA ALA A 53 3.34 -11.43 13.27
C ALA A 53 1.90 -11.70 13.78
N LYS A 54 1.69 -12.80 14.51
CA LYS A 54 0.38 -13.25 15.00
C LYS A 54 -0.30 -12.27 15.96
N LYS A 55 0.44 -11.30 16.51
CA LYS A 55 -0.09 -10.29 17.44
C LYS A 55 -0.62 -9.03 16.73
N ALA A 56 -0.36 -8.89 15.42
CA ALA A 56 -0.80 -7.73 14.66
C ALA A 56 -2.33 -7.63 14.65
N GLY A 57 -2.86 -6.44 14.98
CA GLY A 57 -4.25 -6.09 14.69
C GLY A 57 -4.50 -5.91 13.19
N ARG A 58 -5.69 -5.45 12.80
CA ARG A 58 -6.06 -5.16 11.40
C ARG A 58 -6.77 -3.82 11.30
N MET A 59 -6.39 -3.02 10.32
CA MET A 59 -7.10 -1.81 9.92
C MET A 59 -8.13 -2.19 8.86
N ALA A 60 -9.18 -1.39 8.74
CA ALA A 60 -10.13 -1.46 7.64
C ALA A 60 -10.06 -0.17 6.81
N ALA A 61 -10.06 -0.31 5.48
CA ALA A 61 -10.29 0.80 4.57
C ALA A 61 -11.78 0.81 4.20
N VAL A 62 -12.45 1.96 4.37
CA VAL A 62 -13.89 2.10 4.16
C VAL A 62 -14.15 3.23 3.17
N ILE A 63 -15.03 3.00 2.20
CA ILE A 63 -15.52 4.00 1.26
C ILE A 63 -17.04 4.01 1.28
N LYS A 64 -17.64 5.20 1.33
CA LYS A 64 -19.09 5.39 1.22
C LYS A 64 -19.41 6.62 0.38
N LEU A 65 -20.57 6.59 -0.26
CA LEU A 65 -21.21 7.80 -0.79
C LEU A 65 -22.09 8.37 0.32
N ASN A 66 -21.91 9.66 0.64
CA ASN A 66 -22.89 10.37 1.45
C ASN A 66 -23.99 10.85 0.50
N ILE A 67 -25.21 10.34 0.65
CA ILE A 67 -26.35 10.90 -0.08
C ILE A 67 -26.64 12.26 0.55
N ILE A 68 -26.39 13.34 -0.18
CA ILE A 68 -26.86 14.67 0.19
C ILE A 68 -28.28 14.74 -0.35
N GLY A 69 -29.26 14.66 0.55
CA GLY A 69 -30.66 14.96 0.25
C GLY A 69 -30.89 16.45 0.14
#